data_AF-A0A1Q3N7W3-F1
#
_entry.id   AF-A0A1Q3N7W3-F1
#
_cell.length_a   1.000
_cell.length_b   1.000
_cell.length_c   1.000
_cell.angle_alpha   90.00
_cell.angle_beta   90.00
_cell.angle_gamma   90.00
#
_symmetry.space_group_name_H-M   'P 1'
#
loop_
_entity.id
_entity.type
_entity.pdbx_description
1 polymer ?
#
loop_
_entity_poly.entity_id
_entity_poly.type
_entity_poly.pdbx_seq_one_letter_code
_entity_poly.pdbx_strand_id
1 'polypeptide(L)'
;MRNAELTIAQILKFCQLIIAFLWIYQGLIPKLIFQVEDEQYVWQQLHIPDVYIPWLVSLSGIGEVIFGILFLFIRNQYLHWLSILSLVGLFILILFIYPNQIYQAFNPVVMNIALGSLSLISIWCLNAKTHTKPE
;
A
#
# COMPACT_ATOMS: atom_id res chain seq x y z
N MET A 1 20.17 12.87 -23.04
CA MET A 1 19.84 13.27 -21.65
C MET A 1 18.33 13.48 -21.48
N ARG A 2 17.67 14.38 -22.23
CA ARG A 2 16.21 14.66 -22.15
C ARG A 2 15.28 13.42 -22.29
N ASN A 3 15.59 12.49 -23.21
CA ASN A 3 14.77 11.28 -23.36
C ASN A 3 14.85 10.35 -22.14
N ALA A 4 16.03 10.22 -21.52
CA ALA A 4 16.20 9.40 -20.33
C ALA A 4 15.42 9.96 -19.13
N GLU A 5 15.44 11.28 -18.95
CA GLU A 5 14.65 11.93 -17.89
C GLU A 5 13.14 11.79 -18.08
N LEU A 6 12.68 11.84 -19.34
CA LEU A 6 11.28 11.58 -19.69
C LEU A 6 10.88 10.14 -19.37
N THR A 7 11.72 9.16 -19.74
CA THR A 7 11.49 7.74 -19.41
C THR A 7 11.43 7.52 -17.90
N ILE A 8 12.36 8.06 -17.12
CA ILE A 8 12.33 7.97 -15.65
C ILE A 8 11.05 8.60 -15.09
N ALA A 9 10.62 9.74 -15.63
CA ALA A 9 9.37 10.38 -15.23
C ALA A 9 8.14 9.52 -15.54
N GLN A 10 8.12 8.84 -16.68
CA GLN A 10 7.03 7.94 -17.08
C GLN A 10 6.98 6.70 -16.18
N ILE A 11 8.13 6.07 -15.91
CA ILE A 11 8.23 4.92 -15.00
C ILE A 11 7.73 5.31 -13.61
N LEU A 12 8.21 6.43 -13.06
CA LEU A 12 7.78 6.90 -11.74
C LEU A 12 6.26 7.12 -11.69
N LYS A 13 5.68 7.80 -12.68
CA LYS A 13 4.23 8.04 -12.74
C LYS A 13 3.45 6.73 -12.81
N PHE A 14 3.92 5.78 -13.62
CA PHE A 14 3.27 4.48 -13.76
C PHE A 14 3.31 3.70 -12.44
N CYS A 15 4.48 3.61 -11.80
CA CYS A 15 4.62 2.97 -10.49
C CYS A 15 3.70 3.61 -9.45
N GLN A 16 3.67 4.94 -9.36
CA GLN A 16 2.79 5.67 -8.43
C GLN A 16 1.30 5.40 -8.70
N LEU A 17 0.90 5.34 -9.97
CA LEU A 17 -0.48 5.05 -10.34
C LEU A 17 -0.89 3.63 -9.92
N ILE A 18 -0.03 2.64 -10.17
CA ILE A 18 -0.30 1.26 -9.76
C ILE A 18 -0.33 1.12 -8.23
N ILE A 19 0.61 1.75 -7.51
CA ILE A 19 0.61 1.77 -6.04
C ILE A 19 -0.68 2.42 -5.52
N ALA A 20 -1.06 3.58 -6.06
CA ALA A 20 -2.29 4.27 -5.69
C ALA A 20 -3.53 3.39 -5.91
N PHE A 21 -3.63 2.77 -7.09
CA PHE A 21 -4.75 1.90 -7.44
C PHE A 21 -4.86 0.71 -6.47
N LEU A 22 -3.75 0.05 -6.16
CA LEU A 22 -3.75 -1.12 -5.27
C LEU A 22 -4.09 -0.74 -3.82
N TRP A 23 -3.57 0.39 -3.31
CA TRP A 23 -3.97 0.92 -1.99
C TRP A 23 -5.44 1.32 -1.92
N ILE A 24 -5.96 1.95 -2.97
CA ILE A 24 -7.39 2.28 -3.05
C ILE A 24 -8.22 1.00 -3.11
N TYR A 25 -7.81 0.01 -3.89
CA TYR A 25 -8.55 -1.24 -4.05
C TYR A 25 -8.66 -2.00 -2.72
N GLN A 26 -7.55 -2.18 -1.99
CA GLN A 26 -7.56 -2.87 -0.69
C GLN A 26 -8.34 -2.10 0.38
N GLY A 27 -8.37 -0.76 0.33
CA GLY A 27 -9.16 0.03 1.27
C GLY A 27 -10.64 0.08 0.91
N LEU A 28 -10.97 0.10 -0.37
CA LEU A 28 -12.34 0.33 -0.83
C LEU A 28 -13.13 -0.97 -0.90
N ILE A 29 -12.61 -1.98 -1.60
CA ILE A 29 -13.38 -3.18 -1.93
C ILE A 29 -13.63 -4.03 -0.68
N PRO A 30 -12.62 -4.57 0.03
CA PRO A 30 -12.87 -5.46 1.14
C PRO A 30 -13.36 -4.71 2.39
N LYS A 31 -12.91 -3.48 2.64
CA LYS A 31 -13.19 -2.76 3.91
C LYS A 31 -14.39 -1.81 3.86
N LEU A 32 -14.64 -1.12 2.75
CA LEU A 32 -15.74 -0.14 2.69
C LEU A 32 -16.99 -0.68 2.00
N ILE A 33 -16.83 -1.40 0.90
CA ILE A 33 -17.98 -1.90 0.13
C ILE A 33 -18.49 -3.23 0.70
N PHE A 34 -17.61 -4.22 0.84
CA PHE A 34 -18.03 -5.58 1.22
C PHE A 34 -17.90 -5.89 2.71
N GLN A 35 -17.09 -5.13 3.47
CA GLN A 35 -16.82 -5.35 4.89
C GLN A 35 -16.62 -6.84 5.23
N VAL A 36 -15.73 -7.50 4.48
CA VAL A 36 -15.53 -8.96 4.55
C VAL A 36 -15.22 -9.43 5.97
N GLU A 37 -15.69 -10.64 6.29
CA GLU A 37 -15.55 -11.25 7.62
C GLU A 37 -14.09 -11.37 8.06
N ASP A 38 -13.17 -11.63 7.14
CA ASP A 38 -11.72 -11.72 7.42
C ASP A 38 -11.17 -10.42 8.03
N GLU A 39 -11.63 -9.25 7.54
CA GLU A 39 -11.22 -7.95 8.06
C GLU A 39 -11.83 -7.69 9.45
N GLN A 40 -13.07 -8.14 9.68
CA GLN A 40 -13.70 -8.00 10.99
C GLN A 40 -13.04 -8.88 12.04
N TYR A 41 -12.66 -10.11 11.66
CA TYR A 41 -11.99 -11.06 12.53
C TYR A 41 -10.64 -10.52 13.05
N VAL A 42 -9.91 -9.77 12.23
CA VAL A 42 -8.68 -9.10 12.67
C VAL A 42 -8.93 -8.25 13.92
N TRP A 43 -10.02 -7.49 13.96
CA TRP A 43 -10.38 -6.66 15.11
C TRP A 43 -10.94 -7.47 16.28
N GLN A 44 -11.63 -8.58 16.00
CA GLN A 44 -12.11 -9.51 17.04
C GLN A 44 -10.94 -10.14 17.80
N GLN A 45 -9.87 -10.53 17.11
CA GLN A 45 -8.65 -11.06 17.75
C GLN A 45 -7.95 -10.03 18.64
N LEU A 46 -8.14 -8.74 18.36
CA LEU A 46 -7.68 -7.64 19.21
C LEU A 46 -8.60 -7.37 20.41
N HIS A 47 -9.59 -8.22 20.67
CA HIS A 47 -10.55 -8.11 21.78
C HIS A 47 -11.36 -6.80 21.76
N ILE A 48 -11.60 -6.25 20.56
CA ILE A 48 -12.44 -5.07 20.38
C ILE A 48 -13.92 -5.46 20.47
N PRO A 49 -14.78 -4.67 21.15
CA PRO A 49 -16.21 -4.96 21.20
C PRO A 49 -16.85 -4.90 19.81
N ASP A 50 -17.71 -5.87 19.48
CA ASP A 50 -18.33 -6.03 18.15
C ASP A 50 -19.04 -4.78 17.63
N VAL A 51 -19.59 -3.96 18.54
CA VAL A 51 -20.26 -2.69 18.22
C VAL A 51 -19.35 -1.71 17.48
N TYR A 52 -18.03 -1.74 17.73
CA TYR A 52 -17.06 -0.82 17.14
C TYR A 52 -16.34 -1.40 15.92
N ILE A 53 -16.44 -2.70 15.67
CA ILE A 53 -15.67 -3.38 14.62
C ILE A 53 -15.99 -2.83 13.22
N PRO A 54 -17.26 -2.69 12.79
CA PRO A 54 -17.56 -2.16 11.46
C PRO A 54 -17.02 -0.73 11.26
N TRP A 55 -17.03 0.08 12.31
CA TRP A 55 -16.50 1.44 12.30
C TRP A 55 -14.98 1.45 12.15
N LEU A 56 -14.26 0.58 12.86
CA LEU A 56 -12.80 0.49 12.79
C LEU A 56 -12.31 -0.10 11.45
N VAL A 57 -13.01 -1.11 10.93
CA VAL A 57 -12.77 -1.64 9.57
C VAL A 57 -12.95 -0.53 8.54
N SER A 58 -14.04 0.24 8.64
CA SER A 58 -14.29 1.37 7.74
C SER A 58 -13.25 2.47 7.88
N LEU A 59 -12.83 2.80 9.11
CA LEU A 59 -11.79 3.80 9.36
C LEU A 59 -10.45 3.38 8.76
N SER A 60 -10.08 2.10 8.90
CA SER A 60 -8.91 1.53 8.25
C SER A 60 -9.02 1.66 6.73
N GLY A 61 -10.15 1.26 6.13
CA GLY A 61 -10.37 1.35 4.69
C GLY A 61 -10.27 2.78 4.15
N ILE A 62 -10.86 3.75 4.86
CA ILE A 62 -10.72 5.18 4.53
C ILE A 62 -9.26 5.61 4.57
N GLY A 63 -8.50 5.20 5.60
CA GLY A 63 -7.08 5.49 5.72
C GLY A 63 -6.28 4.98 4.53
N GLU A 64 -6.54 3.75 4.07
CA GLU A 64 -5.87 3.15 2.92
C GLU A 64 -6.23 3.84 1.59
N VAL A 65 -7.49 4.22 1.41
CA VAL A 65 -7.95 4.98 0.23
C VAL A 65 -7.28 6.35 0.19
N ILE A 66 -7.28 7.08 1.31
CA ILE A 66 -6.60 8.37 1.42
C ILE A 66 -5.11 8.18 1.10
N PHE A 67 -4.47 7.15 1.66
CA PHE A 67 -3.06 6.87 1.44
C PHE A 67 -2.75 6.59 -0.04
N GLY A 68 -3.60 5.81 -0.72
CA GLY A 68 -3.50 5.60 -2.17
C GLY A 68 -3.70 6.88 -2.97
N ILE A 69 -4.65 7.74 -2.59
CA ILE A 69 -4.87 9.04 -3.25
C ILE A 69 -3.65 9.95 -3.10
N LEU A 70 -2.97 9.96 -1.95
CA LEU A 70 -1.76 10.76 -1.75
C LEU A 70 -0.66 10.44 -2.77
N PHE A 71 -0.55 9.18 -3.23
CA PHE A 71 0.42 8.79 -4.27
C PHE A 71 0.17 9.46 -5.63
N LEU A 72 -1.06 9.90 -5.92
CA LEU A 72 -1.39 10.59 -7.17
C LEU A 72 -0.88 12.04 -7.19
N PHE A 73 -0.78 12.67 -6.02
CA PHE A 73 -0.45 14.10 -5.89
C PHE A 73 0.97 14.35 -5.37
N ILE A 74 1.49 13.46 -4.52
CA ILE A 74 2.75 13.66 -3.81
C ILE A 74 3.84 12.79 -4.42
N ARG A 75 4.95 13.43 -4.80
CA ARG A 75 6.17 12.75 -5.29
C ARG A 75 7.28 12.87 -4.26
N ASN A 76 7.15 12.10 -3.18
CA ASN A 76 8.11 12.11 -2.10
C ASN A 76 8.56 10.69 -1.74
N GLN A 77 9.88 10.51 -1.58
CA GLN A 77 10.49 9.24 -1.16
C GLN A 77 9.93 8.75 0.19
N TYR A 78 9.58 9.65 1.10
CA TYR A 78 9.02 9.27 2.40
C TYR A 78 7.66 8.58 2.28
N LEU A 79 6.87 8.92 1.25
CA LEU A 79 5.58 8.28 1.02
C LEU A 79 5.76 6.80 0.62
N HIS A 80 6.77 6.52 -0.20
CA HIS A 80 7.13 5.15 -0.59
C HIS A 80 7.69 4.34 0.59
N TRP A 81 8.51 4.95 1.45
CA TRP A 81 8.97 4.30 2.69
C TRP A 81 7.83 4.00 3.65
N LEU A 82 6.89 4.95 3.81
CA LEU A 82 5.69 4.73 4.61
C LEU A 82 4.86 3.58 4.04
N SER A 83 4.72 3.48 2.71
CA SER A 83 4.03 2.34 2.09
C SER A 83 4.71 1.02 2.39
N ILE A 84 6.04 0.95 2.30
CA ILE A 84 6.78 -0.28 2.61
C ILE A 84 6.56 -0.65 4.09
N LEU A 85 6.66 0.32 5.00
CA LEU A 85 6.46 0.10 6.43
C LEU A 85 5.02 -0.37 6.73
N SER A 86 4.01 0.24 6.12
CA SER A 86 2.62 -0.15 6.29
C SER A 86 2.35 -1.56 5.75
N LEU A 87 2.91 -1.94 4.59
CA LEU A 87 2.78 -3.29 4.05
C LEU A 87 3.43 -4.33 4.95
N VAL A 88 4.61 -4.03 5.50
CA VAL A 88 5.29 -4.92 6.47
C VAL A 88 4.47 -5.04 7.76
N GLY A 89 3.93 -3.92 8.26
CA GLY A 89 3.08 -3.93 9.45
C GLY A 89 1.82 -4.76 9.28
N LEU A 90 1.10 -4.56 8.18
CA LEU A 90 -0.08 -5.35 7.81
C LEU A 90 0.26 -6.84 7.62
N PHE A 91 1.41 -7.12 7.00
CA PHE A 91 1.87 -8.50 6.83
C PHE A 91 2.13 -9.20 8.16
N ILE A 92 2.84 -8.54 9.08
CA ILE A 92 3.13 -9.09 10.41
C ILE A 92 1.82 -9.32 11.18
N LEU A 93 0.88 -8.37 11.12
CA LEU A 93 -0.43 -8.49 11.73
C LEU A 93 -1.17 -9.74 11.21
N ILE A 94 -1.25 -9.91 9.89
CA ILE A 94 -1.90 -11.07 9.28
C ILE A 94 -1.16 -12.36 9.63
N LEU A 95 0.18 -12.36 9.72
CA LEU A 95 0.95 -13.55 10.08
C LEU A 95 0.59 -14.07 11.48
N PHE A 96 0.32 -13.18 12.43
CA PHE A 96 -0.09 -13.56 13.78
C PHE A 96 -1.55 -14.02 13.86
N ILE A 97 -2.45 -13.40 13.07
CA ILE A 97 -3.89 -13.65 13.12
C ILE A 97 -4.29 -14.85 12.23
N TYR A 98 -3.73 -14.92 11.03
CA TYR A 98 -4.00 -15.90 9.99
C TYR A 98 -2.70 -16.43 9.36
N PRO A 99 -1.90 -17.23 10.09
CA PRO A 99 -0.67 -17.79 9.54
C PRO A 99 -0.94 -18.66 8.29
N ASN A 100 -2.15 -19.21 8.17
CA ASN A 100 -2.53 -20.05 7.05
C ASN A 100 -2.67 -19.29 5.71
N GLN A 101 -2.89 -17.97 5.73
CA GLN A 101 -3.03 -17.18 4.51
C GLN A 101 -1.72 -17.07 3.72
N ILE A 102 -0.55 -17.33 4.32
CA ILE A 102 0.75 -17.14 3.64
C ILE A 102 1.03 -18.15 2.52
N TYR A 103 0.39 -19.32 2.54
CA TYR A 103 0.62 -20.40 1.58
C TYR A 103 -0.61 -20.68 0.69
N GLN A 104 -1.68 -19.88 0.83
CA GLN A 104 -2.83 -19.96 -0.07
C GLN A 104 -2.49 -19.40 -1.46
N ALA A 105 -3.22 -19.86 -2.48
CA ALA A 105 -3.16 -19.26 -3.80
C ALA A 105 -3.68 -17.82 -3.71
N PHE A 106 -2.88 -16.84 -4.16
CA PHE A 106 -3.14 -15.39 -4.01
C PHE A 106 -2.99 -14.86 -2.57
N ASN A 107 -1.88 -15.20 -1.93
CA ASN A 107 -1.55 -14.74 -0.58
C ASN A 107 -1.12 -13.25 -0.50
N PRO A 108 -1.18 -12.66 0.71
CA PRO A 108 -0.67 -11.31 0.98
C PRO A 108 0.83 -11.12 0.72
N VAL A 109 1.62 -12.21 0.75
CA VAL A 109 3.08 -12.15 0.54
C VAL A 109 3.39 -11.66 -0.87
N VAL A 110 2.75 -12.26 -1.88
CA VAL A 110 2.97 -11.92 -3.30
C VAL A 110 2.59 -10.47 -3.56
N MET A 111 1.45 -10.01 -3.02
CA MET A 111 1.00 -8.63 -3.14
C MET A 111 2.00 -7.65 -2.50
N ASN A 112 2.42 -7.91 -1.26
CA ASN A 112 3.34 -7.03 -0.53
C ASN A 112 4.70 -6.91 -1.21
N ILE A 113 5.24 -8.02 -1.75
CA ILE A 113 6.50 -7.99 -2.50
C ILE A 113 6.35 -7.16 -3.77
N ALA A 114 5.24 -7.29 -4.50
CA ALA A 114 4.98 -6.53 -5.71
C ALA A 114 4.86 -5.02 -5.44
N LEU A 115 4.03 -4.60 -4.49
CA LEU A 115 3.90 -3.17 -4.11
C LEU A 115 5.20 -2.62 -3.52
N GLY A 116 5.90 -3.41 -2.70
CA GLY A 116 7.19 -3.03 -2.13
C GLY A 116 8.24 -2.77 -3.21
N SER A 117 8.29 -3.64 -4.22
CA SER A 117 9.20 -3.50 -5.36
C SER A 117 8.88 -2.26 -6.20
N LEU A 118 7.60 -1.98 -6.47
CA LEU A 118 7.18 -0.73 -7.15
C LEU A 118 7.58 0.52 -6.34
N SER A 119 7.49 0.45 -5.02
CA SER A 119 7.91 1.53 -4.13
C SER A 119 9.43 1.76 -4.17
N LEU A 120 10.23 0.69 -4.17
CA LEU A 120 11.68 0.77 -4.31
C LEU A 120 12.10 1.34 -5.67
N ILE A 121 11.48 0.88 -6.77
CA ILE A 121 11.73 1.42 -8.11
C ILE A 121 11.42 2.91 -8.16
N SER A 122 10.34 3.35 -7.52
CA SER A 122 9.95 4.75 -7.45
C SER A 122 10.98 5.60 -6.69
N ILE A 123 11.51 5.08 -5.57
CA ILE A 123 12.59 5.74 -4.80
C ILE A 123 13.85 5.88 -5.66
N TRP A 124 14.25 4.84 -6.38
CA TRP A 124 15.41 4.90 -7.29
C TRP A 124 15.21 5.94 -8.39
N CYS A 125 14.00 6.02 -8.97
CA CYS A 125 13.66 7.03 -9.97
C CYS A 125 13.70 8.46 -9.41
N LEU A 126 13.26 8.65 -8.16
CA LEU A 126 13.31 9.94 -7.48
C LEU A 126 14.75 10.37 -7.21
N ASN A 127 15.59 9.47 -6.69
CA ASN A 127 16.99 9.76 -6.40
C ASN A 127 17.79 10.07 -7.68
N ALA A 128 17.53 9.34 -8.77
CA ALA A 128 18.15 9.60 -10.06
C ALA A 128 17.88 11.02 -10.58
N LYS A 129 16.69 11.58 -10.31
CA LYS A 129 16.34 12.96 -10.66
C LYS A 129 16.96 14.02 -9.74
N THR A 130 17.23 13.68 -8.49
CA THR A 130 17.88 14.60 -7.55
C THR A 130 19.35 14.80 -7.94
N HIS A 131 20.03 13.75 -8.41
CA HIS A 131 21.43 13.81 -8.84
C HIS A 131 21.66 14.46 -10.22
N THR A 132 20.61 14.74 -11.00
CA THR A 132 20.74 15.45 -12.30
C THR A 132 20.51 16.95 -12.21
N LYS A 133 20.20 17.52 -11.04
CA LYS A 133 20.16 18.97 -10.83
C LYS A 133 21.60 19.48 -10.60
N PRO A 134 22.20 20.27 -11.50
CA PRO A 134 23.47 20.92 -11.20
C PRO A 134 23.24 21.95 -10.09
N GLU A 135 24.16 21.99 -9.14
CA GLU A 135 24.33 23.11 -8.19
C GLU A 135 24.60 24.42 -8.94
#